data_AF-A0A0B1SUF5-F1
#
_entry.id   AF-A0A0B1SUF5-F1
#
_cell.length_a   1.000
_cell.length_b   1.000
_cell.length_c   1.000
_cell.angle_alpha   90.00
_cell.angle_beta   90.00
_cell.angle_gamma   90.00
#
_symmetry.space_group_name_H-M   'P 1'
#
loop_
_entity.id
_entity.type
_entity.pdbx_description
1 polymer ?
#
loop_
_entity_poly.entity_id
_entity_poly.type
_entity_poly.pdbx_seq_one_letter_code
_entity_poly.pdbx_strand_id
1 'polypeptide(L)'
;MLQLFGIRDDLYLPGYCVQCGSIFCEPGYECDDVTLKCIPRTDCPSITFPEEEGCTDKMVLDEFDCLVPVRTCKPEKPLRQRREAARTKSSVKCPKNAEWRECTNLCPEKSCENYLQVSPCFSLRCGEPGCMCKEGHVLLSSSNKEGGCVPRETCV
;
A
#
# COMPACT_ATOMS: atom_id res chain seq x y z
N MET A 1 -56.42 -29.94 16.06
CA MET A 1 -55.05 -30.47 16.22
C MET A 1 -54.23 -29.93 15.05
N LEU A 2 -53.77 -28.67 15.13
CA LEU A 2 -52.85 -28.10 14.15
C LEU A 2 -51.43 -28.40 14.65
N GLN A 3 -50.71 -29.24 13.92
CA GLN A 3 -49.27 -29.42 14.12
C GLN A 3 -48.53 -28.30 13.39
N LEU A 4 -48.12 -27.30 14.18
CA LEU A 4 -47.02 -26.40 13.85
C LEU A 4 -45.73 -27.22 13.95
N PHE A 5 -45.08 -27.51 12.82
CA PHE A 5 -43.71 -27.99 12.81
C PHE A 5 -42.87 -27.15 11.85
N GLY A 6 -41.79 -26.61 12.40
CA GLY A 6 -40.53 -26.47 11.69
C GLY A 6 -40.40 -25.21 10.85
N ILE A 7 -40.20 -24.09 11.53
CA ILE A 7 -39.39 -22.99 11.01
C ILE A 7 -38.02 -23.60 10.67
N ARG A 8 -37.68 -23.71 9.39
CA ARG A 8 -36.27 -23.73 8.95
C ARG A 8 -36.09 -22.48 8.13
N ASP A 9 -35.82 -21.41 8.87
CA ASP A 9 -35.09 -20.26 8.36
C ASP A 9 -33.87 -20.79 7.58
N ASP A 10 -33.84 -20.52 6.28
CA ASP A 10 -32.64 -20.42 5.47
C ASP A 10 -31.80 -19.25 5.99
N LEU A 11 -31.33 -19.38 7.23
CA LEU A 11 -30.44 -18.43 7.86
C LEU A 11 -29.04 -18.73 7.33
N TYR A 12 -28.72 -18.04 6.24
CA TYR A 12 -27.38 -17.86 5.71
C TYR A 12 -26.48 -17.30 6.81
N LEU A 13 -25.85 -18.18 7.58
CA LEU A 13 -24.84 -17.83 8.57
C LEU A 13 -23.47 -18.11 7.94
N PRO A 14 -22.55 -17.15 7.85
CA PRO A 14 -21.23 -17.37 7.27
C PRO A 14 -20.49 -18.45 8.09
N GLY A 15 -20.11 -19.55 7.43
CA GLY A 15 -19.31 -20.63 8.03
C GLY A 15 -20.02 -21.94 8.44
N TYR A 16 -21.22 -22.27 7.95
CA TYR A 16 -21.80 -23.62 8.15
C TYR A 16 -21.51 -24.56 6.97
N CYS A 17 -20.94 -25.73 7.23
CA CYS A 17 -20.78 -26.77 6.21
C CYS A 17 -22.16 -27.36 5.87
N VAL A 18 -22.51 -27.40 4.58
CA VAL A 18 -23.79 -27.97 4.12
C VAL A 18 -23.69 -29.49 4.11
N GLN A 19 -24.59 -30.19 4.83
CA GLN A 19 -24.66 -31.64 4.79
C GLN A 19 -25.28 -32.10 3.47
N CYS A 20 -24.52 -32.85 2.67
CA CYS A 20 -24.91 -33.36 1.37
C CYS A 20 -24.90 -34.89 1.38
N GLY A 21 -26.04 -35.50 1.71
CA GLY A 21 -26.13 -36.94 1.95
C GLY A 21 -25.22 -37.39 3.11
N SER A 22 -24.16 -38.14 2.79
CA SER A 22 -23.15 -38.65 3.74
C SER A 22 -21.86 -37.82 3.79
N ILE A 23 -21.76 -36.75 2.99
CA ILE A 23 -20.59 -35.87 2.94
C ILE A 23 -20.95 -34.45 3.38
N PHE A 24 -19.97 -33.66 3.80
CA PHE A 24 -20.14 -32.25 4.12
C PHE A 24 -19.42 -31.42 3.07
N CYS A 25 -20.10 -30.42 2.51
CA CYS A 25 -19.50 -29.50 1.56
C CYS A 25 -18.71 -28.42 2.28
N GLU A 26 -17.53 -28.11 1.73
CA GLU A 26 -16.71 -26.99 2.18
C GLU A 26 -17.37 -25.66 1.80
N PRO A 27 -17.08 -24.55 2.51
CA PRO A 27 -17.56 -23.23 2.13
C PRO A 27 -17.18 -22.90 0.68
N GLY A 28 -18.08 -22.22 -0.05
CA GLY A 28 -17.95 -22.01 -1.50
C GLY A 28 -18.62 -23.06 -2.40
N TYR A 29 -19.10 -24.16 -1.80
CA TYR A 29 -19.82 -25.21 -2.50
C TYR A 29 -21.24 -25.38 -1.94
N GLU A 30 -22.19 -25.65 -2.83
CA GLU A 30 -23.56 -26.05 -2.51
C GLU A 30 -23.78 -27.54 -2.80
N CYS A 31 -24.78 -28.15 -2.17
CA CYS A 31 -25.13 -29.54 -2.43
C CYS A 31 -26.07 -29.63 -3.64
N ASP A 32 -25.71 -30.42 -4.64
CA ASP A 32 -26.64 -30.86 -5.68
C ASP A 32 -27.47 -32.04 -5.15
N ASP A 33 -28.74 -31.79 -4.88
CA ASP A 33 -29.69 -32.78 -4.36
C ASP A 33 -29.91 -33.98 -5.29
N VAL A 34 -29.62 -33.84 -6.59
CA VAL A 34 -29.81 -34.90 -7.58
C VAL A 34 -28.62 -35.84 -7.63
N THR A 35 -27.41 -35.30 -7.62
CA THR A 35 -26.17 -36.11 -7.71
C THR A 35 -25.51 -36.39 -6.37
N LEU A 36 -26.00 -35.78 -5.29
CA LEU A 36 -25.43 -35.81 -3.94
C LEU A 36 -23.94 -35.42 -3.93
N LYS A 37 -23.59 -34.41 -4.75
CA LYS A 37 -22.23 -33.89 -4.87
C LYS A 37 -22.19 -32.41 -4.50
N CYS A 38 -21.06 -32.00 -3.94
CA CYS A 38 -20.75 -30.61 -3.71
C CYS A 38 -20.35 -29.95 -5.03
N ILE A 39 -21.14 -28.99 -5.49
CA ILE A 39 -20.89 -28.20 -6.70
C ILE A 39 -20.59 -26.74 -6.30
N PRO A 40 -19.78 -26.01 -7.08
CA PRO A 40 -19.55 -24.59 -6.78
C PRO A 40 -20.87 -23.84 -6.80
N ARG A 41 -21.01 -22.89 -5.88
CA ARG A 41 -22.19 -22.04 -5.79
C ARG A 41 -22.51 -21.33 -7.11
N THR A 42 -23.73 -21.50 -7.59
CA THR A 42 -24.21 -20.91 -8.85
C THR A 42 -24.52 -19.41 -8.76
N ASP A 43 -24.70 -18.87 -7.56
CA ASP A 43 -24.94 -17.45 -7.33
C ASP A 43 -23.65 -16.61 -7.30
N CYS A 44 -22.49 -17.27 -7.22
CA CYS A 44 -21.19 -16.61 -7.30
C CYS A 44 -20.82 -16.29 -8.78
N PRO A 45 -20.16 -15.14 -9.04
CA PRO A 45 -19.73 -14.80 -10.40
C PRO A 45 -18.58 -15.70 -10.87
N SER A 46 -18.78 -16.37 -12.01
CA SER A 46 -17.74 -17.15 -12.68
C SER A 46 -16.73 -16.24 -13.39
N ILE A 47 -15.64 -15.91 -12.70
CA ILE A 47 -14.54 -15.11 -13.26
C ILE A 47 -13.43 -16.05 -13.74
N THR A 48 -13.12 -16.00 -15.03
CA THR A 48 -11.97 -16.71 -15.62
C THR A 48 -10.97 -15.67 -16.11
N PHE A 49 -9.75 -15.69 -15.57
CA PHE A 49 -8.69 -14.81 -16.04
C PHE A 49 -7.92 -15.44 -17.22
N PRO A 50 -7.44 -14.64 -18.18
CA PRO A 50 -6.56 -15.13 -19.25
C PRO A 50 -5.20 -15.56 -18.69
N GLU A 51 -4.56 -16.57 -19.26
CA GLU A 51 -3.22 -17.01 -18.85
C GLU A 51 -2.20 -15.87 -18.96
N GLU A 52 -1.40 -15.67 -17.92
CA GLU A 52 -0.41 -14.60 -17.85
C GLU A 52 0.93 -15.17 -17.34
N GLU A 53 2.00 -14.98 -18.13
CA GLU A 53 3.33 -15.49 -17.78
C GLU A 53 3.87 -14.81 -16.52
N GLY A 54 4.29 -15.61 -15.54
CA GLY A 54 4.81 -15.09 -14.26
C GLY A 54 3.76 -14.80 -13.20
N CYS A 55 2.48 -15.03 -13.48
CA CYS A 55 1.39 -14.95 -12.51
C CYS A 55 0.87 -16.33 -12.10
N THR A 56 0.38 -16.43 -10.87
CA THR A 56 -0.22 -17.64 -10.30
C THR A 56 -1.57 -17.29 -9.70
N ASP A 57 -2.60 -17.95 -10.20
CA ASP A 57 -3.97 -17.77 -9.72
C ASP A 57 -4.26 -18.77 -8.60
N LYS A 58 -4.81 -18.28 -7.49
CA LYS A 58 -5.25 -19.10 -6.34
C LYS A 58 -6.71 -18.83 -6.04
N MET A 59 -7.49 -19.89 -5.83
CA MET A 59 -8.88 -19.75 -5.39
C MET A 59 -8.90 -19.45 -3.89
N VAL A 60 -9.59 -18.38 -3.50
CA VAL A 60 -9.81 -18.00 -2.10
C VAL A 60 -11.29 -17.67 -1.88
N LEU A 61 -11.76 -17.80 -0.65
CA LEU A 61 -13.11 -17.40 -0.28
C LEU A 61 -13.16 -15.89 -0.05
N ASP A 62 -14.18 -15.23 -0.58
CA ASP A 62 -14.49 -13.84 -0.28
C ASP A 62 -15.40 -13.70 0.96
N GLU A 63 -15.85 -12.47 1.26
CA GLU A 63 -16.71 -12.17 2.41
C GLU A 63 -18.10 -12.83 2.34
N PHE A 64 -18.49 -13.34 1.17
CA PHE A 64 -19.76 -14.00 0.91
C PHE A 64 -19.60 -15.52 0.75
N ASP A 65 -18.45 -16.08 1.14
CA ASP A 65 -18.07 -17.48 0.95
C ASP A 65 -18.13 -17.89 -0.54
N CYS A 66 -17.78 -17.00 -1.47
CA CYS A 66 -17.61 -17.31 -2.89
C CYS A 66 -16.15 -17.59 -3.23
N LEU A 67 -15.91 -18.65 -4.02
CA LEU A 67 -14.57 -19.00 -4.50
C LEU A 67 -14.14 -18.06 -5.63
N VAL A 68 -13.33 -17.07 -5.28
CA VAL A 68 -12.79 -16.09 -6.23
C VAL A 68 -11.33 -16.39 -6.55
N PRO A 69 -10.93 -16.36 -7.84
CA PRO A 69 -9.52 -16.43 -8.20
C PRO A 69 -8.81 -15.13 -7.80
N VAL A 70 -7.71 -15.24 -7.07
CA VAL A 70 -6.79 -14.15 -6.77
C VAL A 70 -5.50 -14.37 -7.53
N ARG A 71 -5.21 -13.46 -8.46
CA ARG A 71 -3.98 -13.45 -9.25
C ARG A 71 -2.82 -12.88 -8.44
N THR A 72 -1.84 -13.73 -8.16
CA THR A 72 -0.56 -13.33 -7.58
C THR A 72 0.50 -13.35 -8.67
N CYS A 73 0.84 -12.19 -9.21
CA CYS A 73 1.98 -12.05 -10.08
C CYS A 73 3.26 -12.09 -9.24
N LYS A 74 4.24 -12.90 -9.63
CA LYS A 74 5.61 -12.64 -9.17
C LYS A 74 5.86 -11.18 -9.53
N PRO A 75 6.31 -10.34 -8.60
CA PRO A 75 6.77 -9.04 -9.03
C PRO A 75 7.83 -9.33 -10.09
N GLU A 76 7.56 -8.97 -11.35
CA GLU A 76 8.65 -8.58 -12.23
C GLU A 76 9.53 -7.73 -11.34
N LYS A 77 10.78 -8.18 -11.13
CA LYS A 77 11.76 -7.58 -10.20
C LYS A 77 11.33 -6.15 -10.03
N PRO A 78 11.02 -5.66 -8.80
CA PRO A 78 10.47 -4.32 -8.68
C PRO A 78 11.30 -3.50 -9.63
N LEU A 79 10.65 -2.75 -10.52
CA LEU A 79 11.31 -1.59 -11.03
C LEU A 79 11.67 -0.83 -9.74
N ARG A 80 12.80 -1.19 -9.11
CA ARG A 80 13.86 -0.26 -8.84
C ARG A 80 13.79 0.58 -10.09
N GLN A 81 13.02 1.67 -10.00
CA GLN A 81 13.37 2.91 -10.64
C GLN A 81 14.87 2.85 -10.67
N ARG A 82 15.35 2.62 -11.89
CA ARG A 82 16.71 2.28 -12.20
C ARG A 82 17.55 3.01 -11.18
N ARG A 83 18.24 2.26 -10.31
CA ARG A 83 19.28 2.84 -9.48
C ARG A 83 20.28 3.44 -10.45
N GLU A 84 20.02 4.67 -10.88
CA GLU A 84 21.06 5.65 -11.14
C GLU A 84 21.64 6.12 -9.79
N ALA A 85 21.14 5.62 -8.66
CA ALA A 85 21.91 5.45 -7.43
C ALA A 85 23.02 4.38 -7.61
N ALA A 86 24.03 4.67 -8.44
CA ALA A 86 25.38 4.09 -8.36
C ALA A 86 26.42 4.68 -9.34
N ARG A 87 26.16 5.82 -10.02
CA ARG A 87 27.19 6.48 -10.84
C ARG A 87 26.94 7.98 -10.85
N THR A 88 27.00 8.67 -9.72
CA THR A 88 28.27 9.06 -9.09
C THR A 88 28.05 9.31 -7.59
N LYS A 89 28.58 8.42 -6.73
CA LYS A 89 29.07 8.86 -5.41
C LYS A 89 30.31 9.73 -5.65
N SER A 90 30.15 10.90 -6.26
CA SER A 90 31.04 12.00 -5.94
C SER A 90 30.73 12.30 -4.47
N SER A 91 31.77 12.45 -3.66
CA SER A 91 31.66 12.90 -2.29
C SER A 91 31.12 14.34 -2.30
N VAL A 92 29.79 14.51 -2.47
CA VAL A 92 29.16 15.82 -2.40
C VAL A 92 29.33 16.31 -0.97
N LYS A 93 30.29 17.21 -0.78
CA LYS A 93 30.54 17.85 0.51
C LYS A 93 29.46 18.91 0.70
N CYS A 94 28.44 18.58 1.48
CA CYS A 94 27.48 19.57 1.93
C CYS A 94 28.14 20.56 2.92
N PRO A 95 27.66 21.81 2.97
CA PRO A 95 28.14 22.81 3.91
C PRO A 95 27.85 22.40 5.36
N LYS A 96 28.42 23.15 6.33
CA LYS A 96 28.29 22.83 7.76
C LYS A 96 26.81 22.68 8.15
N ASN A 97 26.51 21.60 8.89
CA ASN A 97 25.16 21.23 9.36
C ASN A 97 24.09 21.02 8.26
N ALA A 98 24.51 20.82 7.02
CA ALA A 98 23.66 20.31 5.95
C ALA A 98 23.97 18.84 5.68
N GLU A 99 22.98 18.11 5.16
CA GLU A 99 23.11 16.74 4.73
C GLU A 99 22.57 16.57 3.32
N TRP A 100 23.19 15.65 2.57
CA TRP A 100 22.74 15.31 1.24
C TRP A 100 21.47 14.48 1.34
N ARG A 101 20.40 14.93 0.67
CA ARG A 101 19.14 14.21 0.58
C ARG A 101 18.77 14.00 -0.88
N GLU A 102 18.29 12.80 -1.20
CA GLU A 102 17.76 12.49 -2.53
C GLU A 102 16.40 13.17 -2.78
N CYS A 103 15.67 13.45 -1.70
CA CYS A 103 14.39 14.15 -1.69
C CYS A 103 14.54 15.42 -0.84
N THR A 104 14.62 16.58 -1.49
CA THR A 104 14.68 17.89 -0.83
C THR A 104 13.29 18.53 -0.75
N ASN A 105 13.16 19.57 0.06
CA ASN A 105 11.93 20.33 0.13
C ASN A 105 11.80 21.24 -1.11
N LEU A 106 10.64 21.19 -1.76
CA LEU A 106 10.33 22.04 -2.91
C LEU A 106 10.08 23.50 -2.51
N CYS A 107 9.72 23.70 -1.24
CA CYS A 107 9.42 25.01 -0.71
C CYS A 107 10.68 25.83 -0.43
N PRO A 108 10.57 27.17 -0.43
CA PRO A 108 11.69 28.05 -0.10
C PRO A 108 12.31 27.69 1.25
N GLU A 109 13.64 27.62 1.27
CA GLU A 109 14.40 27.29 2.48
C GLU A 109 14.23 28.39 3.54
N LYS A 110 14.20 27.97 4.81
CA LYS A 110 14.20 28.90 5.94
C LYS A 110 15.61 29.38 6.22
N SER A 111 15.77 30.68 6.43
CA SER A 111 17.01 31.34 6.85
C SER A 111 16.77 32.15 8.13
N CYS A 112 17.82 32.67 8.75
CA CYS A 112 17.70 33.57 9.91
C CYS A 112 16.80 34.80 9.63
N GLU A 113 16.64 35.22 8.38
CA GLU A 113 15.77 36.34 8.00
C GLU A 113 14.27 35.97 7.99
N ASN A 114 13.94 34.71 7.73
CA ASN A 114 12.56 34.27 7.44
C ASN A 114 12.10 33.06 8.26
N TYR A 115 12.87 32.61 9.25
CA TYR A 115 12.54 31.39 10.01
C TYR A 115 11.27 31.54 10.87
N LEU A 116 10.96 32.75 11.34
CA LEU A 116 9.74 33.06 12.10
C LEU A 116 8.50 33.20 11.21
N GLN A 117 8.67 33.38 9.91
CA GLN A 117 7.54 33.53 8.99
C GLN A 117 6.93 32.16 8.69
N VAL A 118 5.61 32.02 8.82
CA VAL A 118 4.89 30.83 8.37
C VAL A 118 4.89 30.83 6.84
N SER A 119 5.52 29.83 6.21
CA SER A 119 5.47 29.71 4.75
C SER A 119 4.12 29.13 4.33
N PRO A 120 3.40 29.74 3.37
CA PRO A 120 2.19 29.14 2.81
C PRO A 120 2.50 27.93 1.92
N CYS A 121 3.77 27.72 1.56
CA CYS A 121 4.21 26.57 0.79
C CYS A 121 4.29 25.33 1.69
N PHE A 122 3.48 24.32 1.34
CA PHE A 122 3.56 22.97 1.86
C PHE A 122 3.44 22.00 0.69
N SER A 123 4.46 21.15 0.51
CA SER A 123 4.49 20.15 -0.57
C SER A 123 4.88 18.80 0.00
N LEU A 124 4.09 17.77 -0.35
CA LEU A 124 4.42 16.35 -0.11
C LEU A 124 5.26 15.75 -1.26
N ARG A 125 5.56 16.53 -2.29
CA ARG A 125 6.40 16.10 -3.42
C ARG A 125 7.87 16.38 -3.12
N CYS A 126 8.73 15.47 -3.57
CA CYS A 126 10.18 15.62 -3.49
C CYS A 126 10.69 16.64 -4.52
N GLY A 127 11.55 17.56 -4.07
CA GLY A 127 12.39 18.36 -4.94
C GLY A 127 13.61 17.60 -5.45
N GLU A 128 14.43 18.30 -6.23
CA GLU A 128 15.67 17.77 -6.78
C GLU A 128 16.66 17.34 -5.68
N PRO A 129 17.47 16.30 -5.89
CA PRO A 129 18.46 15.86 -4.91
C PRO A 129 19.48 16.98 -4.63
N GLY A 130 19.77 17.22 -3.36
CA GLY A 130 20.55 18.38 -2.94
C GLY A 130 20.96 18.35 -1.48
N CYS A 131 21.78 19.33 -1.07
CA CYS A 131 22.10 19.54 0.33
C CYS A 131 20.97 20.31 1.02
N MET A 132 20.44 19.76 2.11
CA MET A 132 19.41 20.40 2.92
C MET A 132 19.89 20.55 4.37
N CYS A 133 19.49 21.62 5.04
CA CYS A 133 19.77 21.78 6.47
C CYS A 133 19.19 20.61 7.27
N LYS A 134 19.94 20.15 8.28
CA LYS A 134 19.45 19.18 9.25
C LYS A 134 18.20 19.70 9.97
N GLU A 135 17.42 18.79 10.51
CA GLU A 135 16.25 19.15 11.30
C GLU A 135 16.63 20.11 12.45
N GLY A 136 15.78 21.10 12.70
CA GLY A 136 16.04 22.16 13.68
C GLY A 136 17.06 23.23 13.26
N HIS A 137 17.69 23.11 12.09
CA HIS A 137 18.63 24.09 11.55
C HIS A 137 18.02 24.90 10.40
N VAL A 138 18.49 26.13 10.23
CA VAL A 138 18.11 27.06 9.17
C VAL A 138 19.37 27.65 8.54
N LEU A 139 19.26 28.17 7.32
CA LEU A 139 20.38 28.82 6.66
C LEU A 139 20.78 30.09 7.41
N LEU A 140 22.09 30.33 7.53
CA LEU A 140 22.59 31.56 8.15
C LEU A 140 22.12 32.82 7.39
N SER A 141 22.15 32.77 6.05
CA SER A 141 21.64 33.84 5.19
C SER A 141 20.98 33.26 3.95
N SER A 142 19.91 33.90 3.49
CA SER A 142 19.20 33.52 2.25
C SER A 142 20.08 33.69 1.02
N SER A 143 21.03 34.62 1.07
CA SER A 143 21.90 34.99 -0.06
C SER A 143 23.18 34.15 -0.15
N ASN A 144 23.64 33.57 0.96
CA ASN A 144 24.93 32.86 1.05
C ASN A 144 24.75 31.44 1.57
N LYS A 145 24.47 30.50 0.66
CA LYS A 145 24.31 29.07 0.97
C LYS A 145 25.62 28.39 1.44
N GLU A 146 26.78 29.00 1.17
CA GLU A 146 28.09 28.54 1.66
C GLU A 146 28.28 28.76 3.17
N GLY A 147 27.54 29.72 3.75
CA GLY A 147 27.56 29.99 5.20
C GLY A 147 27.07 28.83 6.05
N GLY A 148 26.41 27.84 5.41
CA GLY A 148 25.91 26.64 6.05
C GLY A 148 24.67 26.89 6.90
N CYS A 149 24.33 25.86 7.68
CA CYS A 149 23.14 25.86 8.51
C CYS A 149 23.52 26.09 9.99
N VAL A 150 22.72 26.89 10.68
CA VAL A 150 22.84 27.15 12.11
C VAL A 150 21.57 26.71 12.82
N PRO A 151 21.64 26.32 14.10
CA PRO A 151 20.43 26.02 14.85
C PRO A 151 19.58 27.30 14.95
N ARG A 152 18.25 27.14 14.97
CA ARG A 152 17.30 28.27 15.00
C ARG A 152 17.58 29.25 16.15
N GLU A 153 18.06 28.73 17.27
CA GLU A 153 18.43 29.51 18.47
C GLU A 153 19.58 30.49 18.22
N THR A 154 20.43 30.26 17.22
CA THR A 154 21.53 31.18 16.85
C THR A 154 21.04 32.40 16.08
N CYS A 155 19.82 32.37 15.52
CA CYS A 155 19.24 33.48 14.75
C CYS A 155 18.43 34.47 15.61
N VAL A 156 18.58 34.43 16.95
CA VAL A 156 17.83 35.24 17.92
C VAL A 156 18.69 36.40 18.42
#